data_AF-A0A7C2B1G6-F1
#
_entry.id   AF-A0A7C2B1G6-F1
#
_cell.length_a   1.000
_cell.length_b   1.000
_cell.length_c   1.000
_cell.angle_alpha   90.00
_cell.angle_beta   90.00
_cell.angle_gamma   90.00
#
_symmetry.space_group_name_H-M   'P 1'
#
loop_
_entity.id
_entity.type
_entity.pdbx_description
1 polymer ?
#
loop_
_entity_poly.entity_id
_entity_poly.type
_entity_poly.pdbx_seq_one_letter_code
_entity_poly.pdbx_strand_id
1 'polypeptide(L)'
;MTRTTGKSVAAALLGVTFLVVACAVQRPSDLAQHRWWRGLGPVLPHDSFPMECTTCHAGGDWGTLVEDFSFDHEQETGVALEGAHENAQCLRCHNDRGPVAAFAAVGCLGCHDDAHFGELGEDCEQCHDQRTWRPRGQIEMHARTRFPLVGVHAATSCRRCHVGAEVGNFVPTDTECLTCHRDDYARATNHPGLGYVDRCDRCHLPTNWNQAEVHF
;
A
#
# COMPACT_ATOMS: atom_id res chain seq x y z
N MET A 1 62.96 5.30 54.79
CA MET A 1 62.50 4.25 53.85
C MET A 1 61.18 4.73 53.25
N THR A 2 61.08 5.77 52.40
CA THR A 2 61.50 5.96 51.00
C THR A 2 61.13 4.85 50.01
N ARG A 3 60.14 5.20 49.15
CA ARG A 3 59.94 4.88 47.72
C ARG A 3 59.55 3.43 47.31
N THR A 4 58.34 3.23 46.75
CA THR A 4 57.96 3.08 45.30
C THR A 4 58.61 1.85 44.64
N THR A 5 57.94 0.94 43.91
CA THR A 5 57.10 1.06 42.69
C THR A 5 56.57 -0.34 42.30
N GLY A 6 55.50 -0.44 41.49
CA GLY A 6 55.25 -1.63 40.68
C GLY A 6 53.84 -1.72 40.07
N LYS A 7 53.68 -1.23 38.84
CA LYS A 7 52.46 -1.36 38.01
C LYS A 7 52.54 -2.62 37.13
N SER A 8 51.40 -3.30 36.95
CA SER A 8 51.10 -4.26 35.85
C SER A 8 49.62 -4.01 35.47
N VAL A 9 49.28 -3.21 34.45
CA VAL A 9 49.21 -3.48 32.99
C VAL A 9 48.15 -4.52 32.58
N ALA A 10 47.18 -4.02 31.80
CA ALA A 10 46.34 -4.67 30.78
C ALA A 10 45.18 -5.57 31.19
N ALA A 11 43.95 -5.04 31.06
CA ALA A 11 42.84 -5.71 30.38
C ALA A 11 41.66 -4.73 30.18
N ALA A 12 40.91 -4.93 29.09
CA ALA A 12 39.62 -4.33 28.75
C ALA A 12 39.63 -2.91 28.18
N LEU A 13 39.80 -2.77 26.86
CA LEU A 13 39.27 -1.63 26.08
C LEU A 13 39.25 -1.91 24.55
N LEU A 14 38.92 -3.13 24.12
CA LEU A 14 38.91 -3.51 22.68
C LEU A 14 37.60 -4.15 22.20
N GLY A 15 36.45 -3.74 22.76
CA GLY A 15 35.16 -4.41 22.49
C GLY A 15 33.94 -3.54 22.19
N VAL A 16 34.08 -2.24 21.91
CA VAL A 16 32.89 -1.36 21.69
C VAL A 16 33.08 -0.34 20.56
N THR A 17 34.01 -0.56 19.63
CA THR A 17 34.27 0.40 18.53
C THR A 17 33.75 -0.04 17.15
N PHE A 18 33.04 -1.17 17.07
CA PHE A 18 32.56 -1.72 15.79
C PHE A 18 31.03 -1.78 15.60
N LEU A 19 30.26 -1.12 16.48
CA LEU A 19 28.79 -1.11 16.41
C LEU A 19 28.15 0.28 16.26
N VAL A 20 28.96 1.34 16.12
CA VAL A 20 28.45 2.71 15.94
C VAL A 20 28.58 3.20 14.50
N VAL A 21 29.39 2.54 13.66
CA VAL A 21 29.66 3.01 12.28
C VAL A 21 28.62 2.51 11.27
N ALA A 22 27.83 1.47 11.57
CA ALA A 22 26.83 0.95 10.63
C ALA A 22 25.49 1.73 10.62
N CYS A 23 25.19 2.50 11.66
CA CYS A 23 23.95 3.30 11.72
C CYS A 23 24.10 4.74 11.19
N ALA A 24 25.33 5.18 10.88
CA ALA A 24 25.62 6.55 10.47
C ALA A 24 25.70 6.75 8.94
N VAL A 25 25.59 5.69 8.13
CA VAL A 25 25.89 5.75 6.68
C VAL A 25 24.66 5.51 5.79
N GLN A 26 23.46 5.37 6.35
CA GLN A 26 22.23 5.11 5.57
C GLN A 26 21.04 6.02 5.89
N ARG A 27 21.28 7.24 6.36
CA ARG A 27 20.23 8.27 6.38
C ARG A 27 20.71 9.51 5.65
N PRO A 28 20.17 9.85 4.47
CA PRO A 28 20.09 11.25 4.09
C PRO A 28 19.03 11.89 5.01
N SER A 29 19.41 12.17 6.26
CA SER A 29 18.57 12.91 7.21
C SER A 29 19.17 14.28 7.51
N ASP A 30 19.69 14.93 6.47
CA ASP A 30 19.99 16.37 6.49
C ASP A 30 18.84 17.20 5.89
N LEU A 31 17.73 16.57 5.49
CA LEU A 31 16.46 17.27 5.40
C LEU A 31 16.00 17.50 6.83
N ALA A 32 16.32 18.67 7.38
CA ALA A 32 15.67 19.18 8.56
C ALA A 32 14.17 19.10 8.29
N GLN A 33 13.46 18.12 8.88
CA GLN A 33 12.00 18.10 8.85
C GLN A 33 11.57 19.46 9.37
N HIS A 34 10.98 20.30 8.51
CA HIS A 34 10.60 21.65 8.88
C HIS A 34 9.44 21.52 9.88
N ARG A 35 9.83 21.48 11.16
CA ARG A 35 8.95 21.30 12.30
C ARG A 35 7.93 22.42 12.28
N TRP A 36 6.67 22.00 12.13
CA TRP A 36 5.45 22.76 12.37
C TRP A 36 5.66 23.98 13.28
N TRP A 37 5.40 25.17 12.75
CA TRP A 37 5.49 26.42 13.50
C TRP A 37 4.12 26.74 14.10
N ARG A 38 4.07 26.83 15.43
CA ARG A 38 2.83 26.98 16.21
C ARG A 38 2.01 28.24 15.86
N GLY A 39 2.58 29.20 15.12
CA GLY A 39 1.90 30.42 14.65
C GLY A 39 1.75 30.58 13.13
N LEU A 40 2.33 29.70 12.30
CA LEU A 40 2.36 29.84 10.83
C LEU A 40 1.93 28.56 10.08
N GLY A 41 1.61 27.47 10.79
CA GLY A 41 1.19 26.21 10.17
C GLY A 41 2.36 25.39 9.60
N PRO A 42 2.07 24.35 8.78
CA PRO A 42 3.09 23.56 8.12
C PRO A 42 3.92 24.43 7.15
N VAL A 43 5.24 24.30 7.22
CA VAL A 43 6.18 25.11 6.44
C VAL A 43 6.21 24.62 5.00
N LEU A 44 5.56 25.36 4.10
CA LEU A 44 5.86 25.28 2.66
C LEU A 44 7.37 25.48 2.49
N PRO A 45 8.09 24.64 1.72
CA PRO A 45 9.53 24.84 1.53
C PRO A 45 9.76 26.01 0.57
N HIS A 46 9.66 27.24 1.09
CA HIS A 46 9.71 28.51 0.35
C HIS A 46 10.99 28.66 -0.50
N ASP A 47 12.09 28.05 -0.07
CA ASP A 47 13.38 28.08 -0.79
C ASP A 47 13.38 27.22 -2.07
N SER A 48 12.41 26.31 -2.19
CA SER A 48 12.29 25.36 -3.30
C SER A 48 10.93 25.41 -4.00
N PHE A 49 10.01 26.25 -3.51
CA PHE A 49 8.69 26.38 -4.08
C PHE A 49 8.80 27.19 -5.38
N PRO A 50 8.34 26.66 -6.52
CA PRO A 50 8.65 27.21 -7.84
C PRO A 50 7.78 28.42 -8.23
N MET A 51 7.33 29.23 -7.26
CA MET A 51 6.45 30.37 -7.50
C MET A 51 6.88 31.61 -6.74
N GLU A 52 6.51 32.76 -7.28
CA GLU A 52 6.71 34.06 -6.64
C GLU A 52 5.92 34.17 -5.34
N CYS A 53 6.45 34.89 -4.35
CA CYS A 53 5.82 35.03 -3.03
C CYS A 53 4.39 35.59 -3.11
N THR A 54 4.13 36.47 -4.07
CA THR A 54 2.83 37.13 -4.30
C THR A 54 1.73 36.17 -4.78
N THR A 55 2.10 34.95 -5.17
CA THR A 55 1.16 33.88 -5.52
C THR A 55 0.30 33.49 -4.31
N CYS A 56 0.90 33.48 -3.12
CA CYS A 56 0.23 33.07 -1.88
C CYS A 56 0.04 34.24 -0.90
N HIS A 57 0.92 35.24 -0.91
CA HIS A 57 0.91 36.35 0.05
C HIS A 57 0.33 37.64 -0.54
N ALA A 58 -0.69 38.20 0.11
CA ALA A 58 -1.19 39.53 -0.23
C ALA A 58 -0.29 40.57 0.48
N GLY A 59 0.65 41.15 -0.26
CA GLY A 59 1.78 41.91 0.28
C GLY A 59 1.43 42.95 1.36
N GLY A 60 2.36 43.13 2.30
CA GLY A 60 2.21 44.04 3.46
C GLY A 60 2.62 43.37 4.77
N ASP A 61 2.41 42.06 4.87
CA ASP A 61 2.91 41.19 5.93
C ASP A 61 2.92 39.71 5.47
N TRP A 62 3.58 38.82 6.23
CA TRP A 62 3.72 37.40 5.88
C TRP A 62 2.58 36.50 6.40
N GLY A 63 1.72 37.01 7.26
CA GLY A 63 0.54 36.32 7.78
C GLY A 63 -0.70 36.46 6.91
N THR A 64 -0.73 37.44 6.00
CA THR A 64 -1.84 37.66 5.08
C THR A 64 -1.69 36.80 3.82
N LEU A 65 -2.65 35.91 3.61
CA LEU A 65 -2.75 35.08 2.41
C LEU A 65 -3.76 35.66 1.42
N VAL A 66 -3.56 35.39 0.13
CA VAL A 66 -4.56 35.70 -0.91
C VAL A 66 -5.77 34.80 -0.68
N GLU A 67 -6.93 35.39 -0.37
CA GLU A 67 -8.15 34.66 0.02
C GLU A 67 -8.77 33.89 -1.17
N ASP A 68 -8.69 34.44 -2.38
CA ASP A 68 -9.19 33.83 -3.62
C ASP A 68 -8.04 33.29 -4.47
N PHE A 69 -7.17 32.48 -3.86
CA PHE A 69 -6.12 31.80 -4.59
C PHE A 69 -6.71 30.78 -5.59
N SER A 70 -6.80 31.19 -6.85
CA SER A 70 -7.08 30.31 -7.99
C SER A 70 -5.76 30.00 -8.68
N PHE A 71 -5.40 28.72 -8.73
CA PHE A 71 -4.21 28.24 -9.42
C PHE A 71 -4.59 27.09 -10.32
N ASP A 72 -4.50 27.33 -11.62
CA ASP A 72 -4.70 26.30 -12.64
C ASP A 72 -3.40 25.53 -12.81
N HIS A 73 -3.32 24.37 -12.14
CA HIS A 73 -2.10 23.57 -12.11
C HIS A 73 -1.67 23.10 -13.52
N GLU A 74 -2.63 22.82 -14.41
CA GLU A 74 -2.32 22.42 -15.79
C GLU A 74 -1.79 23.60 -16.60
N GLN A 75 -2.45 24.75 -16.53
CA GLN A 75 -2.02 25.94 -17.26
C GLN A 75 -0.63 26.43 -16.82
N GLU A 76 -0.36 26.40 -15.51
CA GLU A 76 0.86 26.97 -14.93
C GLU A 76 2.05 26.01 -14.98
N THR A 77 1.81 24.70 -14.89
CA THR A 77 2.90 23.69 -14.78
C THR A 77 2.91 22.65 -15.90
N GLY A 78 1.85 22.58 -16.70
CA GLY A 78 1.64 21.51 -17.69
C GLY A 78 1.19 20.18 -17.07
N VAL A 79 0.95 20.11 -15.76
CA VAL A 79 0.49 18.91 -15.06
C VAL A 79 -0.96 19.08 -14.65
N ALA A 80 -1.86 18.33 -15.29
CA ALA A 80 -3.25 18.26 -14.87
C ALA A 80 -3.38 17.45 -13.57
N LEU A 81 -4.03 18.05 -12.57
CA LEU A 81 -4.53 17.30 -11.42
C LEU A 81 -5.92 16.80 -11.79
N GLU A 82 -6.15 15.50 -11.65
CA GLU A 82 -7.41 14.87 -12.02
C GLU A 82 -8.03 14.11 -10.86
N GLY A 83 -9.37 14.11 -10.79
CA GLY A 83 -10.11 13.27 -9.89
C GLY A 83 -9.87 13.62 -8.41
N ALA A 84 -9.46 12.65 -7.61
CA ALA A 84 -9.18 12.91 -6.19
C ALA A 84 -8.01 13.89 -5.98
N HIS A 85 -7.09 13.99 -6.95
CA HIS A 85 -5.95 14.90 -6.87
C HIS A 85 -6.32 16.38 -7.11
N GLU A 86 -7.44 16.68 -7.79
CA GLU A 86 -7.93 18.06 -7.98
C GLU A 86 -8.22 18.76 -6.66
N ASN A 87 -8.60 17.99 -5.64
CA ASN A 87 -8.93 18.50 -4.31
C ASN A 87 -7.76 18.36 -3.32
N ALA A 88 -6.58 17.95 -3.79
CA ALA A 88 -5.41 17.82 -2.94
C ALA A 88 -4.87 19.21 -2.55
N GLN A 89 -4.60 19.39 -1.27
CA GLN A 89 -3.89 20.58 -0.80
C GLN A 89 -2.46 20.58 -1.35
N CYS A 90 -1.92 21.75 -1.71
CA CYS A 90 -0.59 21.90 -2.32
C CYS A 90 0.51 21.13 -1.56
N LEU A 91 0.48 21.19 -0.22
CA LEU A 91 1.46 20.54 0.67
C LEU A 91 1.40 19.01 0.67
N ARG A 92 0.35 18.40 0.13
CA ARG A 92 0.30 16.94 -0.04
C ARG A 92 1.40 16.46 -0.99
N CYS A 93 1.75 17.27 -1.99
CA CYS A 93 2.80 16.99 -2.96
C CYS A 93 4.04 17.87 -2.72
N HIS A 94 3.86 19.19 -2.56
CA HIS A 94 4.95 20.14 -2.35
C HIS A 94 5.37 20.20 -0.88
N ASN A 95 6.18 19.26 -0.45
CA ASN A 95 6.63 19.12 0.93
C ASN A 95 8.14 18.85 1.01
N ASP A 96 8.61 18.64 2.25
CA ASP A 96 10.01 18.42 2.59
C ASP A 96 10.56 17.05 2.14
N ARG A 97 9.77 16.20 1.46
CA ARG A 97 10.27 14.96 0.83
C ARG A 97 11.12 15.21 -0.41
N GLY A 98 11.11 16.44 -0.94
CA GLY A 98 11.89 16.84 -2.10
C GLY A 98 11.06 17.09 -3.36
N PRO A 99 11.69 17.12 -4.55
CA PRO A 99 11.02 17.48 -5.80
C PRO A 99 9.89 16.51 -6.16
N VAL A 100 8.73 17.06 -6.53
CA VAL A 100 7.53 16.27 -6.90
C VAL A 100 7.81 15.25 -7.99
N ALA A 101 8.60 15.63 -8.99
CA ALA A 101 8.99 14.75 -10.09
C ALA A 101 9.70 13.47 -9.62
N ALA A 102 10.45 13.51 -8.51
CA ALA A 102 11.21 12.36 -8.03
C ALA A 102 10.30 11.25 -7.51
N PHE A 103 9.28 11.60 -6.72
CA PHE A 103 8.34 10.59 -6.24
C PHE A 103 7.24 10.29 -7.27
N ALA A 104 6.83 11.25 -8.11
CA ALA A 104 5.89 10.98 -9.20
C ALA A 104 6.45 9.95 -10.21
N ALA A 105 7.77 9.91 -10.41
CA ALA A 105 8.42 8.91 -11.25
C ALA A 105 8.33 7.47 -10.70
N VAL A 106 8.03 7.30 -9.40
CA VAL A 106 7.76 5.99 -8.77
C VAL A 106 6.32 5.53 -9.04
N GLY A 107 5.45 6.42 -9.53
CA GLY A 107 4.03 6.15 -9.71
C GLY A 107 3.26 6.30 -8.39
N CYS A 108 2.18 5.54 -8.23
CA CYS A 108 1.29 5.63 -7.06
C CYS A 108 2.05 5.47 -5.74
N LEU A 109 3.01 4.54 -5.70
CA LEU A 109 3.81 4.22 -4.51
C LEU A 109 4.80 5.32 -4.11
N GLY A 110 5.02 6.32 -4.96
CA GLY A 110 5.80 7.50 -4.59
C GLY A 110 5.13 8.36 -3.52
N CYS A 111 3.80 8.29 -3.42
CA CYS A 111 3.01 9.07 -2.45
C CYS A 111 2.12 8.22 -1.55
N HIS A 112 1.63 7.09 -2.06
CA HIS A 112 0.66 6.25 -1.38
C HIS A 112 1.30 4.95 -0.91
N ASP A 113 0.98 4.54 0.31
CA ASP A 113 1.35 3.22 0.81
C ASP A 113 0.49 2.14 0.13
N ASP A 114 1.06 0.96 -0.09
CA ASP A 114 0.29 -0.19 -0.57
C ASP A 114 -0.56 -0.80 0.56
N ALA A 115 -1.88 -0.70 0.40
CA ALA A 115 -2.85 -1.30 1.30
C ALA A 115 -2.96 -2.83 1.15
N HIS A 116 -2.33 -3.42 0.13
CA HIS A 116 -2.39 -4.84 -0.17
C HIS A 116 -1.15 -5.61 0.29
N PHE A 117 -0.27 -4.98 1.07
CA PHE A 117 0.89 -5.61 1.70
C PHE A 117 1.86 -6.28 0.70
N GLY A 118 1.90 -5.79 -0.54
CA GLY A 118 2.73 -6.32 -1.62
C GLY A 118 2.12 -7.49 -2.39
N GLU A 119 0.91 -7.95 -2.03
CA GLU A 119 0.31 -9.18 -2.56
C GLU A 119 -0.26 -9.03 -3.99
N LEU A 120 -0.65 -7.82 -4.38
CA LEU A 120 -1.31 -7.55 -5.68
C LEU A 120 -0.42 -6.82 -6.69
N GLY A 121 0.84 -6.56 -6.35
CA GLY A 121 1.78 -5.81 -7.18
C GLY A 121 1.60 -4.29 -7.13
N GLU A 122 2.41 -3.59 -7.92
CA GLU A 122 2.57 -2.12 -7.82
C GLU A 122 1.70 -1.36 -8.84
N ASP A 123 1.09 -2.05 -9.79
CA ASP A 123 0.25 -1.45 -10.83
C ASP A 123 -1.18 -1.24 -10.30
N CYS A 124 -1.31 -0.21 -9.45
CA CYS A 124 -2.57 0.11 -8.77
C CYS A 124 -3.71 0.39 -9.76
N GLU A 125 -3.39 0.90 -10.95
CA GLU A 125 -4.36 1.35 -11.95
C GLU A 125 -5.13 0.21 -12.62
N GLN A 126 -4.64 -1.03 -12.51
CA GLN A 126 -5.37 -2.22 -12.97
C GLN A 126 -6.71 -2.37 -12.25
N CYS A 127 -6.78 -1.95 -10.98
CA CYS A 127 -7.95 -2.08 -10.12
C CYS A 127 -8.52 -0.73 -9.71
N HIS A 128 -7.66 0.19 -9.28
CA HIS A 128 -8.04 1.50 -8.76
C HIS A 128 -8.01 2.55 -9.87
N ASP A 129 -8.88 3.54 -9.77
CA ASP A 129 -8.88 4.69 -10.67
C ASP A 129 -8.71 5.95 -9.82
N GLN A 130 -7.87 6.89 -10.26
CA GLN A 130 -7.53 8.07 -9.48
C GLN A 130 -8.72 8.99 -9.17
N ARG A 131 -9.85 8.85 -9.87
CA ARG A 131 -11.04 9.67 -9.65
C ARG A 131 -11.87 9.20 -8.47
N THR A 132 -12.01 7.89 -8.30
CA THR A 132 -12.91 7.32 -7.26
C THR A 132 -12.22 6.37 -6.28
N TRP A 133 -11.04 5.87 -6.65
CA TRP A 133 -10.30 4.81 -5.99
C TRP A 133 -11.07 3.50 -5.78
N ARG A 134 -12.23 3.34 -6.44
CA ARG A 134 -13.03 2.12 -6.32
C ARG A 134 -12.38 0.99 -7.11
N PRO A 135 -12.18 -0.19 -6.49
CA PRO A 135 -11.60 -1.33 -7.19
C PRO A 135 -12.55 -1.86 -8.28
N ARG A 136 -11.98 -2.26 -9.41
CA ARG A 136 -12.68 -2.86 -10.54
C ARG A 136 -11.92 -4.07 -11.10
N GLY A 137 -12.59 -4.89 -11.90
CA GLY A 137 -11.94 -5.97 -12.67
C GLY A 137 -11.61 -7.24 -11.89
N GLN A 138 -11.82 -7.28 -10.57
CA GLN A 138 -11.42 -8.41 -9.72
C GLN A 138 -12.03 -9.75 -10.12
N ILE A 139 -13.27 -9.77 -10.64
CA ILE A 139 -13.94 -10.99 -11.12
C ILE A 139 -13.31 -11.49 -12.43
N GLU A 140 -13.04 -10.58 -13.37
CA GLU A 140 -12.39 -10.91 -14.65
C GLU A 140 -10.95 -11.39 -14.44
N MET A 141 -10.23 -10.79 -13.48
CA MET A 141 -8.89 -11.24 -13.11
C MET A 141 -8.87 -12.69 -12.64
N HIS A 142 -9.89 -13.12 -11.87
CA HIS A 142 -10.00 -14.53 -11.46
C HIS A 142 -10.14 -15.50 -12.62
N ALA A 143 -10.72 -15.07 -13.77
CA ALA A 143 -10.80 -15.90 -14.96
C ALA A 143 -9.43 -16.30 -15.53
N ARG A 144 -8.37 -15.60 -15.14
CA ARG A 144 -6.97 -15.86 -15.52
C ARG A 144 -6.18 -16.63 -14.46
N THR A 145 -6.83 -17.00 -13.36
CA THR A 145 -6.22 -17.74 -12.26
C THR A 145 -6.60 -19.23 -12.33
N ARG A 146 -6.08 -20.01 -11.36
CA ARG A 146 -6.49 -21.41 -11.17
C ARG A 146 -7.92 -21.57 -10.63
N PHE A 147 -8.58 -20.49 -10.24
CA PHE A 147 -9.95 -20.52 -9.70
C PHE A 147 -10.84 -19.46 -10.36
N PRO A 148 -11.31 -19.70 -11.60
CA PRO A 148 -12.32 -18.85 -12.23
C PRO A 148 -13.59 -18.78 -11.37
N LEU A 149 -14.03 -17.56 -11.06
CA LEU A 149 -15.25 -17.37 -10.28
C LEU A 149 -16.47 -17.59 -11.17
N VAL A 150 -17.13 -18.73 -10.98
CA VAL A 150 -18.34 -19.13 -11.71
C VAL A 150 -19.49 -19.44 -10.75
N GLY A 151 -20.71 -19.19 -11.18
CA GLY A 151 -21.91 -19.45 -10.37
C GLY A 151 -21.88 -18.74 -9.02
N VAL A 152 -22.13 -19.49 -7.94
CA VAL A 152 -22.22 -18.91 -6.59
C VAL A 152 -20.89 -18.37 -6.07
N HIS A 153 -19.76 -18.84 -6.58
CA HIS A 153 -18.43 -18.33 -6.20
C HIS A 153 -18.25 -16.87 -6.64
N ALA A 154 -18.82 -16.47 -7.78
CA ALA A 154 -18.78 -15.08 -8.24
C ALA A 154 -19.65 -14.13 -7.39
N ALA A 155 -20.69 -14.66 -6.74
CA ALA A 155 -21.56 -13.90 -5.84
C ALA A 155 -21.13 -13.98 -4.36
N THR A 156 -20.14 -14.83 -4.05
CA THR A 156 -19.68 -15.02 -2.68
C THR A 156 -18.81 -13.83 -2.25
N SER A 157 -18.95 -13.42 -0.98
CA SER A 157 -18.12 -12.36 -0.42
C SER A 157 -16.63 -12.75 -0.45
N CYS A 158 -15.78 -11.85 -0.94
CA CYS A 158 -14.34 -12.08 -1.10
C CYS A 158 -13.67 -12.60 0.18
N ARG A 159 -14.10 -12.11 1.36
CA ARG A 159 -13.53 -12.50 2.66
C ARG A 159 -13.73 -13.98 3.02
N ARG A 160 -14.66 -14.68 2.34
CA ARG A 160 -14.86 -16.11 2.57
C ARG A 160 -13.67 -16.94 2.06
N CYS A 161 -12.93 -16.40 1.10
CA CYS A 161 -11.74 -17.02 0.53
C CYS A 161 -10.48 -16.27 0.99
N HIS A 162 -10.48 -14.94 0.85
CA HIS A 162 -9.35 -14.07 1.22
C HIS A 162 -9.53 -13.52 2.63
N VAL A 163 -8.99 -14.23 3.63
CA VAL A 163 -9.07 -13.81 5.03
C VAL A 163 -8.37 -12.46 5.22
N GLY A 164 -9.10 -11.45 5.70
CA GLY A 164 -8.60 -10.09 5.83
C GLY A 164 -8.82 -9.21 4.60
N ALA A 165 -9.62 -9.64 3.61
CA ALA A 165 -9.96 -8.82 2.44
C ALA A 165 -10.57 -7.46 2.82
N GLU A 166 -11.24 -7.36 3.98
CA GLU A 166 -11.77 -6.10 4.53
C GLU A 166 -10.68 -5.07 4.87
N VAL A 167 -9.44 -5.50 5.06
CA VAL A 167 -8.27 -4.63 5.31
C VAL A 167 -7.25 -4.70 4.18
N GLY A 168 -7.65 -5.17 2.99
CA GLY A 168 -6.79 -5.24 1.81
C GLY A 168 -5.91 -6.48 1.72
N ASN A 169 -6.04 -7.45 2.64
CA ASN A 169 -5.25 -8.68 2.58
C ASN A 169 -5.87 -9.69 1.60
N PHE A 170 -5.17 -9.98 0.50
CA PHE A 170 -5.62 -10.90 -0.55
C PHE A 170 -4.68 -12.09 -0.75
N VAL A 171 -4.10 -12.61 0.34
CA VAL A 171 -3.34 -13.86 0.30
C VAL A 171 -4.17 -14.96 -0.38
N PRO A 172 -3.58 -15.72 -1.33
CA PRO A 172 -4.27 -16.82 -2.00
C PRO A 172 -4.74 -17.88 -1.01
N THR A 173 -5.96 -18.37 -1.21
CA THR A 173 -6.47 -19.55 -0.51
C THR A 173 -6.31 -20.79 -1.39
N ASP A 174 -6.40 -21.95 -0.75
CA ASP A 174 -6.45 -23.21 -1.45
C ASP A 174 -7.73 -23.31 -2.30
N THR A 175 -7.59 -23.88 -3.49
CA THR A 175 -8.63 -23.96 -4.52
C THR A 175 -9.32 -25.32 -4.57
N GLU A 176 -8.85 -26.28 -3.77
CA GLU A 176 -9.45 -27.60 -3.68
C GLU A 176 -10.84 -27.56 -3.04
N CYS A 177 -11.81 -28.23 -3.67
CA CYS A 177 -13.21 -28.18 -3.25
C CYS A 177 -13.39 -28.57 -1.77
N LEU A 178 -12.70 -29.62 -1.32
CA LEU A 178 -12.79 -30.13 0.04
C LEU A 178 -12.23 -29.21 1.11
N THR A 179 -11.40 -28.23 0.75
CA THR A 179 -10.86 -27.27 1.71
C THR A 179 -11.95 -26.36 2.25
N CYS A 180 -12.94 -25.99 1.43
CA CYS A 180 -14.10 -25.22 1.87
C CYS A 180 -15.35 -26.09 2.11
N HIS A 181 -15.56 -27.15 1.32
CA HIS A 181 -16.78 -27.95 1.32
C HIS A 181 -16.68 -29.26 2.12
N ARG A 182 -15.77 -29.33 3.11
CA ARG A 182 -15.62 -30.52 3.97
C ARG A 182 -16.92 -30.91 4.66
N ASP A 183 -17.66 -29.93 5.14
CA ASP A 183 -18.92 -30.15 5.85
C ASP A 183 -20.03 -30.62 4.91
N ASP A 184 -20.05 -30.11 3.67
CA ASP A 184 -20.97 -30.58 2.63
C ASP A 184 -20.65 -32.02 2.26
N TYR A 185 -19.37 -32.35 2.08
CA TYR A 185 -18.89 -33.72 1.85
C TYR A 185 -19.29 -34.67 2.99
N ALA A 186 -19.14 -34.25 4.25
CA ALA A 186 -19.50 -35.07 5.41
C ALA A 186 -21.01 -35.34 5.51
N ARG A 187 -21.85 -34.43 5.01
CA ARG A 187 -23.31 -34.60 4.95
C ARG A 187 -23.77 -35.40 3.72
N ALA A 188 -22.90 -35.55 2.72
CA ALA A 188 -23.26 -36.16 1.46
C ALA A 188 -23.49 -37.67 1.61
N THR A 189 -24.58 -38.17 1.03
CA THR A 189 -24.99 -39.57 1.19
C THR A 189 -23.97 -40.51 0.54
N ASN A 190 -23.32 -41.33 1.36
CA ASN A 190 -22.42 -42.43 0.97
C ASN A 190 -21.26 -42.07 0.01
N HIS A 191 -20.81 -40.81 -0.04
CA HIS A 191 -19.65 -40.43 -0.87
C HIS A 191 -18.38 -41.23 -0.52
N PRO A 192 -17.99 -41.32 0.78
CA PRO A 192 -16.80 -42.11 1.16
C PRO A 192 -16.94 -43.60 0.81
N GLY A 193 -18.14 -44.17 1.02
CA GLY A 193 -18.38 -45.60 0.75
C GLY A 193 -18.39 -45.96 -0.74
N LEU A 194 -18.57 -44.97 -1.61
CA LEU A 194 -18.48 -45.12 -3.07
C LEU A 194 -17.11 -44.70 -3.64
N GLY A 195 -16.18 -44.25 -2.79
CA GLY A 195 -14.85 -43.80 -3.21
C GLY A 195 -14.81 -42.42 -3.86
N TYR A 196 -15.89 -41.63 -3.76
CA TYR A 196 -15.95 -40.27 -4.30
C TYR A 196 -15.30 -39.27 -3.34
N VAL A 197 -13.97 -39.31 -3.24
CA VAL A 197 -13.19 -38.53 -2.28
C VAL A 197 -12.52 -37.29 -2.88
N ASP A 198 -12.59 -37.11 -4.19
CA ASP A 198 -11.99 -36.01 -4.94
C ASP A 198 -12.77 -35.75 -6.24
N ARG A 199 -12.23 -34.85 -7.10
CA ARG A 199 -12.77 -34.56 -8.45
C ARG A 199 -14.28 -34.27 -8.44
N CYS A 200 -14.68 -33.43 -7.49
CA CYS A 200 -16.08 -33.02 -7.29
C CYS A 200 -16.69 -32.42 -8.57
N ASP A 201 -15.85 -31.79 -9.41
CA ASP A 201 -16.17 -31.20 -10.70
C ASP A 201 -16.73 -32.18 -11.74
N ARG A 202 -16.53 -33.48 -11.57
CA ARG A 202 -17.07 -34.50 -12.48
C ARG A 202 -18.57 -34.67 -12.38
N CYS A 203 -19.14 -34.35 -11.21
CA CYS A 203 -20.55 -34.53 -10.93
C CYS A 203 -21.21 -33.21 -10.52
N HIS A 204 -20.52 -32.35 -9.76
CA HIS A 204 -21.06 -31.10 -9.24
C HIS A 204 -20.61 -29.91 -10.07
N LEU A 205 -21.58 -29.04 -10.38
CA LEU A 205 -21.32 -27.74 -10.96
C LEU A 205 -21.42 -26.65 -9.87
N PRO A 206 -20.51 -25.64 -9.89
CA PRO A 206 -20.52 -24.53 -8.94
C PRO A 206 -21.73 -23.59 -9.10
N THR A 207 -22.57 -23.79 -10.11
CA THR A 207 -23.82 -23.06 -10.35
C THR A 207 -25.04 -23.68 -9.66
N ASN A 208 -25.06 -25.01 -9.50
CA ASN A 208 -26.20 -25.78 -8.97
C ASN A 208 -25.70 -27.02 -8.23
N TRP A 209 -25.23 -26.84 -6.99
CA TRP A 209 -24.64 -27.91 -6.18
C TRP A 209 -25.58 -29.12 -5.93
N ASN A 210 -26.90 -28.89 -5.94
CA ASN A 210 -27.92 -29.89 -5.60
C ASN A 210 -28.28 -30.86 -6.74
N GLN A 211 -27.71 -30.69 -7.93
CA GLN A 211 -27.88 -31.63 -9.05
C GLN A 211 -26.50 -32.14 -9.46
N ALA A 212 -26.18 -33.35 -8.98
CA ALA A 212 -25.05 -34.10 -9.49
C ALA A 212 -25.50 -34.90 -10.73
N GLU A 213 -25.00 -34.54 -11.91
CA GLU A 213 -25.24 -35.32 -13.12
C GLU A 213 -24.00 -36.15 -13.42
N VAL A 214 -24.15 -37.47 -13.45
CA VAL A 214 -23.06 -38.38 -13.86
C VAL A 214 -23.08 -38.42 -15.38
N HIS A 215 -22.22 -37.63 -16.02
CA HIS A 215 -22.03 -37.71 -17.46
C HIS A 215 -21.13 -38.90 -17.78
N PHE A 216 -21.70 -39.94 -18.39
CA PHE A 216 -20.98 -41.11 -18.91
C PHE A 216 -20.41 -40.84 -20.31
#